data_AF-A0A6P1IUU8-F1
#
_entry.id   AF-A0A6P1IUU8-F1
#
_cell.length_a   1.000
_cell.length_b   1.000
_cell.length_c   1.000
_cell.angle_alpha   90.00
_cell.angle_beta   90.00
_cell.angle_gamma   90.00
#
_symmetry.space_group_name_H-M   'P 1'
#
loop_
_entity.id
_entity.type
_entity.pdbx_description
1 polymer ?
#
loop_
_entity_poly.entity_id
_entity_poly.type
_entity_poly.pdbx_seq_one_letter_code
_entity_poly.pdbx_strand_id
1 'polypeptide(L)'
;MRLIISQFLRTLRERDEFDRLLPDLLLAMGYVPLAKPQTGVRQFGVDLAAVGKSPVDGIEELLLLVIKQGDLGRRDWDNGEPTSVRPSLNEVLDVYLTKLVAPEHAGLRKTIVLATTGDLKQDVETNWTGFKEQNSARASFDFWGADRVSHLVERFMLDENLFAPSDRADLRKSLALASDSEYDFRDLNRMLLRQLGLTADGKLQMPSLDTKALQKAFRRIHLAAQICTRWAQAEGDSRQALWISERTLLWAWHRLQLTDPNERPKLHATIAGMWHSYTEAAARYFDVIRPHLEVRDGMAGYGSEGAAFAVVLFEHIGLIAAIGLACRMEPANGAEAVATIESNVAEIADGLCALIKNHEASASPRLDGHIIDATLAVIFLVLAGRHDEAKGWVAEMAKRLDYCFQTESKFPVSTDSLEDLVELEVSPKDSKLTEKLMSTSWSLATIAALCVIFKLDDHYAALARGATGPYDKVCAQLWHPTKEWPESWYFGDALDQGEAEAPYALLSSTADMRLRMKQFLEQPEFDWVESSPTRKVGLWALDFVACRHFRMPVPASAWYRFGNENPVDTNVAQVSVAR
;
A
#
# COMPACT_ATOMS: atom_id res chain seq x y z
N MET A 1 -4.56 24.95 -9.63
CA MET A 1 -3.60 23.84 -9.43
C MET A 1 -2.32 24.34 -8.78
N ARG A 2 -1.66 25.41 -9.29
CA ARG A 2 -0.56 26.08 -8.57
C ARG A 2 -0.87 26.41 -7.12
N LEU A 3 -2.04 26.98 -6.84
CA LEU A 3 -2.44 27.33 -5.47
C LEU A 3 -2.58 26.09 -4.57
N ILE A 4 -3.16 25.02 -5.11
CA ILE A 4 -3.34 23.73 -4.43
C ILE A 4 -1.96 23.10 -4.18
N ILE A 5 -1.16 22.88 -5.23
CA ILE A 5 0.21 22.34 -5.10
C ILE A 5 1.08 23.21 -4.18
N SER A 6 0.97 24.55 -4.24
CA SER A 6 1.71 25.46 -3.34
C SER A 6 1.25 25.34 -1.91
N GLN A 7 -0.06 25.26 -1.66
CA GLN A 7 -0.60 24.97 -0.34
C GLN A 7 -0.09 23.64 0.19
N PHE A 8 -0.03 22.59 -0.63
CA PHE A 8 0.55 21.30 -0.23
C PHE A 8 2.05 21.35 0.04
N LEU A 9 2.82 21.99 -0.84
CA LEU A 9 4.26 22.17 -0.57
C LEU A 9 4.48 22.92 0.73
N ARG A 10 3.59 23.85 1.09
CA ARG A 10 3.60 24.57 2.37
C ARG A 10 3.11 23.73 3.55
N THR A 11 2.35 22.65 3.33
CA THR A 11 1.95 21.70 4.37
C THR A 11 2.95 20.57 4.59
N LEU A 12 3.96 20.40 3.72
CA LEU A 12 5.09 19.50 3.96
C LEU A 12 5.87 19.95 5.21
N ARG A 13 5.52 19.34 6.35
CA ARG A 13 6.10 19.66 7.67
C ARG A 13 7.45 18.97 7.90
N GLU A 14 7.74 17.89 7.18
CA GLU A 14 8.94 17.08 7.36
C GLU A 14 9.96 17.28 6.23
N ARG A 15 11.26 17.36 6.58
CA ARG A 15 12.35 17.68 5.65
C ARG A 15 12.47 16.60 4.59
N ASP A 16 12.24 15.37 5.04
CA ASP A 16 12.34 14.14 4.28
C ASP A 16 11.34 14.06 3.13
N GLU A 17 10.20 14.76 3.22
CA GLU A 17 9.17 14.73 2.16
C GLU A 17 9.53 15.62 0.97
N PHE A 18 10.08 16.80 1.26
CA PHE A 18 10.54 17.73 0.23
C PHE A 18 11.83 17.22 -0.45
N ASP A 19 12.73 16.63 0.34
CA ASP A 19 13.95 15.96 -0.15
C ASP A 19 13.64 14.76 -1.08
N ARG A 20 12.48 14.13 -0.92
CA ARG A 20 12.00 13.04 -1.80
C ARG A 20 11.30 13.54 -3.07
N LEU A 21 10.72 14.75 -3.08
CA LEU A 21 10.07 15.33 -4.26
C LEU A 21 11.05 15.86 -5.30
N LEU A 22 12.10 16.53 -4.83
CA LEU A 22 13.03 17.23 -5.71
C LEU A 22 13.76 16.31 -6.71
N PRO A 23 14.21 15.10 -6.36
CA PRO A 23 14.83 14.19 -7.33
C PRO A 23 13.89 13.83 -8.51
N ASP A 24 12.63 13.54 -8.22
CA ASP A 24 11.62 13.19 -9.24
C ASP A 24 11.32 14.40 -10.14
N LEU A 25 11.21 15.59 -9.55
CA LEU A 25 11.02 16.84 -10.28
C LEU A 25 12.22 17.15 -11.18
N LEU A 26 13.45 16.98 -10.69
CA LEU A 26 14.68 17.21 -11.45
C LEU A 26 14.79 16.25 -12.65
N LEU A 27 14.46 14.98 -12.45
CA LEU A 27 14.36 14.00 -13.54
C LEU A 27 13.33 14.42 -14.59
N ALA A 28 12.16 14.90 -14.16
CA ALA A 28 11.11 15.41 -15.06
C ALA A 28 11.56 16.68 -15.81
N MET A 29 12.41 17.50 -15.20
CA MET A 29 13.03 18.68 -15.82
C MET A 29 14.18 18.33 -16.78
N GLY A 30 14.60 17.06 -16.86
CA GLY A 30 15.68 16.60 -17.72
C GLY A 30 17.08 16.67 -17.09
N TYR A 31 17.16 16.83 -15.77
CA TYR A 31 18.40 16.67 -15.01
C TYR A 31 18.58 15.20 -14.59
N VAL A 32 19.83 14.80 -14.40
CA VAL A 32 20.23 13.51 -13.83
C VAL A 32 20.75 13.75 -12.42
N PRO A 33 20.02 13.33 -11.37
CA PRO A 33 20.50 13.38 -10.00
C PRO A 33 21.80 12.58 -9.86
N LEU A 34 22.80 13.17 -9.24
CA LEU A 34 23.99 12.47 -8.79
C LEU A 34 23.60 11.69 -7.53
N ALA A 35 24.13 10.46 -7.37
CA ALA A 35 23.71 9.53 -6.32
C ALA A 35 23.62 10.20 -4.94
N LYS A 36 22.57 9.84 -4.16
CA LYS A 36 22.31 10.42 -2.84
C LYS A 36 23.56 10.36 -1.96
N PRO A 37 23.96 11.47 -1.30
CA PRO A 37 25.02 11.42 -0.32
C PRO A 37 24.66 10.44 0.82
N GLN A 38 25.60 9.57 1.18
CA GLN A 38 25.41 8.53 2.19
C GLN A 38 25.12 9.14 3.58
N THR A 39 24.19 8.53 4.32
CA THR A 39 23.87 8.86 5.71
C THR A 39 25.13 8.72 6.58
N GLY A 40 25.53 9.80 7.27
CA GLY A 40 26.70 9.82 8.16
C GLY A 40 27.99 10.41 7.56
N VAL A 41 28.01 10.76 6.27
CA VAL A 41 29.13 11.49 5.65
C VAL A 41 28.79 12.98 5.58
N ARG A 42 29.73 13.86 5.95
CA ARG A 42 29.54 15.32 5.93
C ARG A 42 29.18 15.78 4.51
N GLN A 43 28.02 16.44 4.36
CA GLN A 43 27.44 16.78 3.06
C GLN A 43 27.84 18.19 2.55
N PHE A 44 28.70 18.89 3.29
CA PHE A 44 29.32 20.18 2.91
C PHE A 44 28.34 21.19 2.30
N GLY A 45 27.15 21.28 2.89
CA GLY A 45 26.07 22.20 2.51
C GLY A 45 25.21 21.79 1.30
N VAL A 46 25.54 20.72 0.56
CA VAL A 46 24.75 20.26 -0.60
C VAL A 46 23.86 19.07 -0.20
N ASP A 47 22.55 19.25 -0.27
CA ASP A 47 21.59 18.18 0.03
C ASP A 47 21.30 17.31 -1.21
N LEU A 48 21.24 17.93 -2.40
CA LEU A 48 21.01 17.23 -3.67
C LEU A 48 21.81 17.87 -4.80
N ALA A 49 22.52 17.05 -5.58
CA ALA A 49 23.26 17.50 -6.75
C ALA A 49 22.71 16.83 -8.02
N ALA A 50 22.65 17.57 -9.13
CA ALA A 50 22.19 17.04 -10.41
C ALA A 50 22.92 17.72 -11.58
N VAL A 51 23.04 17.00 -12.69
CA VAL A 51 23.61 17.52 -13.94
C VAL A 51 22.59 17.51 -15.05
N GLY A 52 22.50 18.58 -15.83
CA GLY A 52 21.50 18.67 -16.89
C GLY A 52 21.52 20.00 -17.61
N LYS A 53 20.59 20.18 -18.54
CA LYS A 53 20.42 21.44 -19.26
C LYS A 53 19.39 22.30 -18.54
N SER A 54 19.74 23.55 -18.30
CA SER A 54 18.82 24.47 -17.65
C SER A 54 17.55 24.67 -18.48
N PRO A 55 16.35 24.55 -17.90
CA PRO A 55 15.11 24.78 -18.61
C PRO A 55 14.84 26.26 -18.91
N VAL A 56 15.69 27.17 -18.40
CA VAL A 56 15.60 28.62 -18.63
C VAL A 56 16.32 29.02 -19.92
N ASP A 57 17.55 28.53 -20.11
CA ASP A 57 18.43 28.95 -21.22
C ASP A 57 19.10 27.81 -22.00
N GLY A 58 18.88 26.55 -21.60
CA GLY A 58 19.37 25.35 -22.30
C GLY A 58 20.86 25.03 -22.06
N ILE A 59 21.55 25.78 -21.20
CA ILE A 59 22.98 25.60 -20.93
C ILE A 59 23.19 24.42 -19.97
N GLU A 60 24.21 23.60 -20.23
CA GLU A 60 24.58 22.51 -19.32
C GLU A 60 25.16 23.05 -18.00
N GLU A 61 24.60 22.57 -16.90
CA GLU A 61 24.95 23.02 -15.56
C GLU A 61 25.01 21.87 -14.55
N LEU A 62 25.83 22.09 -13.52
CA LEU A 62 25.80 21.37 -12.26
C LEU A 62 24.91 22.16 -11.30
N LEU A 63 23.75 21.59 -11.01
CA LEU A 63 22.75 22.12 -10.10
C LEU A 63 22.99 21.56 -8.69
N LEU A 64 23.19 22.44 -7.71
CA LEU A 64 23.42 22.08 -6.31
C LEU A 64 22.29 22.67 -5.47
N LEU A 65 21.47 21.83 -4.88
CA LEU A 65 20.36 22.25 -4.03
C LEU A 65 20.81 22.24 -2.57
N VAL A 66 20.52 23.35 -1.90
CA VAL A 66 20.55 23.51 -0.45
C VAL A 66 19.10 23.59 0.00
N ILE A 67 18.66 22.62 0.78
CA ILE A 67 17.25 22.42 1.12
C ILE A 67 17.00 22.84 2.57
N LYS A 68 15.99 23.70 2.77
CA LYS A 68 15.57 24.20 4.09
C LYS A 68 14.05 24.10 4.24
N GLN A 69 13.56 24.10 5.47
CA GLN A 69 12.14 23.95 5.75
C GLN A 69 11.49 25.25 6.20
N GLY A 70 10.22 25.41 5.82
CA GLY A 70 9.35 26.51 6.27
C GLY A 70 9.75 27.87 5.69
N ASP A 71 9.17 28.93 6.24
CA ASP A 71 9.52 30.29 5.81
C ASP A 71 10.90 30.67 6.33
N LEU A 72 11.77 31.17 5.45
CA LEU A 72 13.11 31.60 5.80
C LEU A 72 13.10 33.07 6.23
N GLY A 73 13.20 33.29 7.54
CA GLY A 73 13.31 34.61 8.16
C GLY A 73 14.72 34.90 8.68
N ARG A 74 14.89 36.08 9.32
CA ARG A 74 16.21 36.53 9.80
C ARG A 74 16.91 35.55 10.73
N ARG A 75 16.15 34.73 11.48
CA ARG A 75 16.66 33.69 12.39
C ARG A 75 17.18 32.46 11.65
N ASP A 76 16.80 32.25 10.41
CA ASP A 76 17.20 31.08 9.62
C ASP A 76 18.42 31.40 8.74
N TRP A 77 18.67 32.69 8.52
CA TRP A 77 19.75 33.16 7.66
C TRP A 77 21.15 32.85 8.21
N ASP A 78 21.42 33.25 9.46
CA ASP A 78 22.75 33.18 10.09
C ASP A 78 22.64 33.25 11.63
N ASN A 79 22.06 32.21 12.26
CA ASN A 79 21.88 32.16 13.72
C ASN A 79 23.06 31.55 14.49
N GLY A 80 24.18 31.30 13.81
CA GLY A 80 25.37 30.64 14.39
C GLY A 80 25.34 29.11 14.35
N GLU A 81 24.22 28.49 13.95
CA GLU A 81 24.18 27.04 13.70
C GLU A 81 24.77 26.69 12.31
N PRO A 82 25.55 25.60 12.18
CA PRO A 82 26.08 25.15 10.88
C PRO A 82 25.00 24.86 9.83
N THR A 83 23.78 24.57 10.28
CA THR A 83 22.59 24.27 9.48
C THR A 83 21.81 25.51 9.03
N SER A 84 22.20 26.72 9.45
CA SER A 84 21.63 27.96 8.91
C SER A 84 21.91 28.13 7.41
N VAL A 85 21.12 28.96 6.74
CA VAL A 85 21.20 29.19 5.28
C VAL A 85 22.61 29.64 4.85
N ARG A 86 23.13 30.73 5.43
CA ARG A 86 24.41 31.31 5.01
C ARG A 86 25.60 30.37 5.29
N PRO A 87 25.73 29.73 6.47
CA PRO A 87 26.76 28.72 6.70
C PRO A 87 26.70 27.56 5.69
N SER A 88 25.51 27.04 5.37
CA SER A 88 25.37 25.97 4.38
C SER A 88 25.85 26.42 2.99
N LEU A 89 25.44 27.61 2.54
CA LEU A 89 25.88 28.16 1.25
C LEU A 89 27.39 28.42 1.20
N ASN A 90 27.99 28.86 2.31
CA ASN A 90 29.43 29.03 2.41
C ASN A 90 30.16 27.69 2.31
N GLU A 91 29.65 26.61 2.94
CA GLU A 91 30.25 25.27 2.79
C GLU A 91 30.20 24.78 1.34
N VAL A 92 29.10 25.02 0.61
CA VAL A 92 29.00 24.68 -0.82
C VAL A 92 30.09 25.40 -1.61
N LEU A 93 30.24 26.69 -1.38
CA LEU A 93 31.20 27.52 -2.09
C LEU A 93 32.65 27.14 -1.77
N ASP A 94 32.98 27.02 -0.49
CA ASP A 94 34.35 26.92 0.00
C ASP A 94 34.89 25.50 -0.03
N VAL A 95 34.02 24.50 0.10
CA VAL A 95 34.40 23.08 0.13
C VAL A 95 33.89 22.33 -1.09
N TYR A 96 32.58 22.35 -1.36
CA TYR A 96 32.03 21.49 -2.42
C TYR A 96 32.57 21.88 -3.80
N LEU A 97 32.45 23.16 -4.17
CA LEU A 97 32.93 23.65 -5.47
C LEU A 97 34.44 23.53 -5.65
N THR A 98 35.22 23.55 -4.56
CA THR A 98 36.68 23.53 -4.63
C THR A 98 37.29 22.12 -4.59
N LYS A 99 36.60 21.15 -3.95
CA LYS A 99 37.16 19.81 -3.67
C LYS A 99 36.32 18.64 -4.17
N LEU A 100 35.01 18.80 -4.34
CA LEU A 100 34.08 17.67 -4.52
C LEU A 100 33.44 17.61 -5.92
N VAL A 101 33.63 18.63 -6.76
CA VAL A 101 33.18 18.58 -8.15
C VAL A 101 34.03 17.58 -8.94
N ALA A 102 33.38 16.55 -9.49
CA ALA A 102 34.05 15.56 -10.33
C ALA A 102 34.69 16.23 -11.57
N PRO A 103 35.84 15.73 -12.06
CA PRO A 103 36.57 16.35 -13.17
C PRO A 103 35.72 16.53 -14.44
N GLU A 104 34.86 15.57 -14.73
CA GLU A 104 33.89 15.58 -15.84
C GLU A 104 32.84 16.70 -15.74
N HIS A 105 32.57 17.22 -14.54
CA HIS A 105 31.64 18.31 -14.31
C HIS A 105 32.32 19.65 -14.07
N ALA A 106 33.66 19.71 -14.08
CA ALA A 106 34.41 20.93 -13.76
C ALA A 106 34.05 22.10 -14.69
N GLY A 107 33.88 21.83 -15.99
CA GLY A 107 33.54 22.83 -17.01
C GLY A 107 32.07 23.27 -17.05
N LEU A 108 31.17 22.62 -16.31
CA LEU A 108 29.74 22.98 -16.31
C LEU A 108 29.48 24.29 -15.56
N ARG A 109 28.44 25.04 -15.94
CA ARG A 109 27.98 26.17 -15.12
C ARG A 109 27.61 25.69 -13.71
N LYS A 110 27.97 26.43 -12.67
CA LYS A 110 27.58 26.11 -11.29
C LYS A 110 26.34 26.92 -10.93
N THR A 111 25.27 26.24 -10.58
CA THR A 111 24.02 26.88 -10.14
C THR A 111 23.66 26.34 -8.76
N ILE A 112 23.64 27.20 -7.76
CA ILE A 112 23.27 26.88 -6.38
C ILE A 112 21.82 27.33 -6.16
N VAL A 113 20.97 26.40 -5.78
CA VAL A 113 19.55 26.65 -5.52
C VAL A 113 19.28 26.55 -4.03
N LEU A 114 18.78 27.62 -3.43
CA LEU A 114 18.18 27.55 -2.09
C LEU A 114 16.71 27.13 -2.25
N ALA A 115 16.39 25.89 -1.88
CA ALA A 115 15.05 25.33 -2.01
C ALA A 115 14.37 25.25 -0.64
N THR A 116 13.08 25.60 -0.58
CA THR A 116 12.30 25.50 0.65
C THR A 116 10.81 25.27 0.44
N THR A 117 10.16 24.70 1.45
CA THR A 117 8.70 24.47 1.51
C THR A 117 7.90 25.72 1.83
N GLY A 118 8.54 26.80 2.31
CA GLY A 118 7.89 28.09 2.57
C GLY A 118 8.32 29.20 1.60
N ASP A 119 8.31 30.43 2.09
CA ASP A 119 8.77 31.62 1.37
C ASP A 119 10.02 32.23 2.01
N LEU A 120 10.79 32.96 1.20
CA LEU A 120 11.82 33.86 1.70
C LEU A 120 11.12 35.11 2.25
N LYS A 121 11.23 35.36 3.56
CA LYS A 121 10.62 36.54 4.16
C LYS A 121 11.35 37.81 3.74
N GLN A 122 10.60 38.91 3.67
CA GLN A 122 11.10 40.21 3.24
C GLN A 122 12.29 40.73 4.08
N ASP A 123 12.38 40.31 5.34
CA ASP A 123 13.47 40.68 6.26
C ASP A 123 14.81 39.99 5.93
N VAL A 124 14.84 39.01 5.00
CA VAL A 124 16.04 38.31 4.53
C VAL A 124 16.35 38.58 3.06
N GLU A 125 15.40 39.10 2.28
CA GLU A 125 15.59 39.35 0.84
C GLU A 125 16.84 40.19 0.52
N THR A 126 17.12 41.20 1.36
CA THR A 126 18.31 42.05 1.19
C THR A 126 19.60 41.25 1.44
N ASN A 127 19.61 40.40 2.46
CA ASN A 127 20.74 39.53 2.78
C ASN A 127 20.99 38.51 1.67
N TRP A 128 19.91 37.90 1.16
CA TRP A 128 19.98 36.97 0.01
C TRP A 128 20.54 37.67 -1.22
N THR A 129 20.03 38.85 -1.57
CA THR A 129 20.49 39.61 -2.74
C THR A 129 21.97 39.99 -2.61
N GLY A 130 22.38 40.53 -1.46
CA GLY A 130 23.78 40.86 -1.20
C GLY A 130 24.70 39.64 -1.27
N PHE A 131 24.25 38.47 -0.79
CA PHE A 131 25.02 37.24 -0.89
C PHE A 131 25.22 36.79 -2.33
N LYS A 132 24.18 36.84 -3.17
CA LYS A 132 24.27 36.49 -4.60
C LYS A 132 25.23 37.40 -5.34
N GLU A 133 25.16 38.71 -5.09
CA GLU A 133 26.03 39.69 -5.75
C GLU A 133 27.50 39.46 -5.41
N GLN A 134 27.80 39.26 -4.12
CA GLN A 134 29.16 39.00 -3.63
C GLN A 134 29.78 37.72 -4.20
N ASN A 135 28.97 36.70 -4.51
CA ASN A 135 29.44 35.39 -4.94
C ASN A 135 29.16 35.08 -6.42
N SER A 136 28.67 36.05 -7.18
CA SER A 136 28.28 35.90 -8.59
C SER A 136 29.41 35.40 -9.52
N ALA A 137 30.67 35.67 -9.17
CA ALA A 137 31.83 35.16 -9.90
C ALA A 137 32.08 33.65 -9.70
N ARG A 138 31.52 33.05 -8.64
CA ARG A 138 31.75 31.65 -8.26
C ARG A 138 30.62 30.73 -8.74
N ALA A 139 29.38 31.20 -8.66
CA ALA A 139 28.20 30.44 -9.05
C ALA A 139 27.01 31.37 -9.38
N SER A 140 26.07 30.85 -10.15
CA SER A 140 24.71 31.40 -10.25
C SER A 140 23.90 30.97 -9.04
N PHE A 141 22.92 31.79 -8.64
CA PHE A 141 22.06 31.51 -7.49
C PHE A 141 20.60 31.68 -7.85
N ASP A 142 19.78 30.70 -7.47
CA ASP A 142 18.32 30.74 -7.63
C ASP A 142 17.62 30.39 -6.30
N PHE A 143 16.37 30.83 -6.15
CA PHE A 143 15.55 30.55 -4.97
C PHE A 143 14.28 29.80 -5.39
N TRP A 144 14.08 28.63 -4.79
CA TRP A 144 12.93 27.76 -5.05
C TRP A 144 12.07 27.66 -3.79
N GLY A 145 11.24 28.68 -3.54
CA GLY A 145 10.16 28.60 -2.56
C GLY A 145 8.95 27.79 -3.08
N ALA A 146 7.94 27.62 -2.22
CA ALA A 146 6.75 26.82 -2.53
C ALA A 146 6.08 27.18 -3.86
N ASP A 147 5.93 28.47 -4.15
CA ASP A 147 5.28 28.93 -5.39
C ASP A 147 6.08 28.58 -6.63
N ARG A 148 7.41 28.69 -6.56
CA ARG A 148 8.31 28.35 -7.67
C ARG A 148 8.30 26.85 -7.91
N VAL A 149 8.45 26.04 -6.86
CA VAL A 149 8.42 24.58 -6.99
C VAL A 149 7.06 24.11 -7.50
N SER A 150 5.95 24.71 -7.05
CA SER A 150 4.62 24.41 -7.58
C SER A 150 4.49 24.70 -9.06
N HIS A 151 5.07 25.81 -9.53
CA HIS A 151 5.14 26.11 -10.94
C HIS A 151 5.97 25.07 -11.71
N LEU A 152 7.10 24.62 -11.15
CA LEU A 152 7.93 23.58 -11.75
C LEU A 152 7.20 22.23 -11.81
N VAL A 153 6.51 21.82 -10.75
CA VAL A 153 5.67 20.60 -10.71
C VAL A 153 4.56 20.70 -11.76
N GLU A 154 3.83 21.82 -11.82
CA GLU A 154 2.80 22.01 -12.83
C GLU A 154 3.37 21.96 -14.25
N ARG A 155 4.52 22.61 -14.48
CA ARG A 155 5.12 22.74 -15.81
C ARG A 155 5.78 21.45 -16.30
N PHE A 156 6.49 20.73 -15.43
CA PHE A 156 7.36 19.62 -15.81
C PHE A 156 6.80 18.25 -15.39
N MET A 157 6.04 18.17 -14.30
CA MET A 157 5.41 16.91 -13.86
C MET A 157 3.95 16.81 -14.31
N LEU A 158 3.28 17.92 -14.63
CA LEU A 158 1.88 17.96 -15.08
C LEU A 158 1.71 18.64 -16.45
N ASP A 159 2.76 18.57 -17.26
CA ASP A 159 2.83 19.13 -18.61
C ASP A 159 1.63 18.67 -19.47
N GLU A 160 1.15 19.53 -20.36
CA GLU A 160 0.11 19.21 -21.35
C GLU A 160 0.56 18.09 -22.29
N ASN A 161 1.88 17.92 -22.46
CA ASN A 161 2.46 16.81 -23.20
C ASN A 161 2.39 15.47 -22.44
N LEU A 162 2.22 15.51 -21.12
CA LEU A 162 2.17 14.33 -20.27
C LEU A 162 0.72 13.89 -20.02
N PHE A 163 -0.17 14.81 -19.62
CA PHE A 163 -1.57 14.48 -19.33
C PHE A 163 -2.55 15.21 -20.25
N ALA A 164 -3.52 14.46 -20.78
CA ALA A 164 -4.63 15.04 -21.53
C ALA A 164 -5.45 15.99 -20.63
N PRO A 165 -6.19 16.97 -21.20
CA PRO A 165 -6.99 17.91 -20.41
C PRO A 165 -7.97 17.25 -19.42
N SER A 166 -8.59 16.13 -19.81
CA SER A 166 -9.48 15.34 -18.96
C SER A 166 -8.73 14.69 -17.79
N ASP A 167 -7.53 14.15 -18.02
CA ASP A 167 -6.70 13.54 -16.99
C ASP A 167 -6.21 14.58 -15.98
N ARG A 168 -5.81 15.77 -16.47
CA ARG A 168 -5.47 16.91 -15.61
C ARG A 168 -6.67 17.34 -14.75
N ALA A 169 -7.87 17.37 -15.33
CA ALA A 169 -9.08 17.73 -14.57
C ALA A 169 -9.38 16.70 -13.47
N ASP A 170 -9.23 15.42 -13.76
CA ASP A 170 -9.51 14.34 -12.81
C ASP A 170 -8.47 14.24 -11.70
N LEU A 171 -7.18 14.43 -12.03
CA LEU A 171 -6.12 14.53 -11.03
C LEU A 171 -6.33 15.75 -10.11
N ARG A 172 -6.78 16.90 -10.66
CA ARG A 172 -7.10 18.09 -9.85
C ARG A 172 -8.23 17.83 -8.86
N LYS A 173 -9.30 17.16 -9.29
CA LYS A 173 -10.41 16.80 -8.39
C LYS A 173 -9.93 15.84 -7.30
N SER A 174 -9.10 14.86 -7.67
CA SER A 174 -8.54 13.91 -6.72
C SER A 174 -7.72 14.60 -5.64
N LEU A 175 -6.85 15.55 -6.00
CA LEU A 175 -6.05 16.29 -5.03
C LEU A 175 -6.89 17.25 -4.19
N ALA A 176 -7.92 17.86 -4.77
CA ALA A 176 -8.82 18.75 -4.04
C ALA A 176 -9.69 18.04 -2.99
N LEU A 177 -9.96 16.74 -3.21
CA LEU A 177 -10.78 15.91 -2.33
C LEU A 177 -9.94 14.95 -1.47
N ALA A 178 -8.62 14.93 -1.62
CA ALA A 178 -7.74 14.02 -0.89
C ALA A 178 -7.71 14.24 0.63
N SER A 179 -8.18 15.40 1.12
CA SER A 179 -8.34 15.66 2.55
C SER A 179 -9.62 15.05 3.15
N ASP A 180 -10.53 14.56 2.30
CA ASP A 180 -11.75 13.89 2.74
C ASP A 180 -11.45 12.40 2.94
N SER A 181 -11.56 11.92 4.18
CA SER A 181 -11.29 10.52 4.54
C SER A 181 -12.21 9.51 3.84
N GLU A 182 -13.41 9.95 3.45
CA GLU A 182 -14.41 9.12 2.76
C GLU A 182 -14.26 9.15 1.22
N TYR A 183 -13.36 9.98 0.69
CA TYR A 183 -13.13 10.06 -0.74
C TYR A 183 -12.44 8.80 -1.27
N ASP A 184 -13.07 8.17 -2.26
CA ASP A 184 -12.68 6.89 -2.87
C ASP A 184 -11.69 7.02 -4.03
N PHE A 185 -11.17 8.23 -4.27
CA PHE A 185 -10.30 8.53 -5.41
C PHE A 185 -10.93 8.19 -6.77
N ARG A 186 -12.28 8.25 -6.89
CA ARG A 186 -13.00 7.94 -8.14
C ARG A 186 -12.50 8.70 -9.37
N ASP A 187 -12.05 9.95 -9.20
CA ASP A 187 -11.55 10.75 -10.31
C ASP A 187 -10.17 10.22 -10.77
N LEU A 188 -9.29 9.85 -9.84
CA LEU A 188 -8.03 9.18 -10.14
C LEU A 188 -8.30 7.85 -10.84
N ASN A 189 -9.23 7.04 -10.33
CA ASN A 189 -9.63 5.76 -10.94
C ASN A 189 -10.08 5.95 -12.39
N ARG A 190 -10.91 6.97 -12.66
CA ARG A 190 -11.33 7.29 -14.03
C ARG A 190 -10.16 7.67 -14.93
N MET A 191 -9.17 8.39 -14.41
CA MET A 191 -7.92 8.69 -15.13
C MET A 191 -7.09 7.42 -15.37
N LEU A 192 -6.96 6.53 -14.37
CA LEU A 192 -6.25 5.25 -14.51
C LEU A 192 -6.83 4.41 -15.64
N LEU A 193 -8.17 4.23 -15.67
CA LEU A 193 -8.86 3.48 -16.71
C LEU A 193 -8.56 4.03 -18.11
N ARG A 194 -8.65 5.36 -18.30
CA ARG A 194 -8.33 6.00 -19.58
C ARG A 194 -6.87 5.79 -19.99
N GLN A 195 -5.93 5.96 -19.05
CA GLN A 195 -4.50 5.82 -19.33
C GLN A 195 -4.10 4.38 -19.63
N LEU A 196 -4.70 3.41 -18.95
CA LEU A 196 -4.48 1.98 -19.17
C LEU A 196 -5.17 1.47 -20.44
N GLY A 197 -6.11 2.24 -21.02
CA GLY A 197 -6.93 1.80 -22.13
C GLY A 197 -7.90 0.70 -21.71
N LEU A 198 -8.50 0.83 -20.52
CA LEU A 198 -9.46 -0.11 -19.96
C LEU A 198 -10.88 0.49 -19.95
N THR A 199 -11.88 -0.34 -20.20
CA THR A 199 -13.29 0.00 -19.98
C THR A 199 -13.63 -0.05 -18.48
N ALA A 200 -14.85 0.37 -18.12
CA ALA A 200 -15.30 0.34 -16.72
C ALA A 200 -15.40 -1.08 -16.15
N ASP A 201 -15.56 -2.09 -17.01
CA ASP A 201 -15.55 -3.54 -16.70
C ASP A 201 -14.18 -4.19 -16.93
N GLY A 202 -13.09 -3.40 -16.99
CA GLY A 202 -11.73 -3.93 -17.01
C GLY A 202 -11.28 -4.57 -18.33
N LYS A 203 -12.04 -4.40 -19.42
CA LYS A 203 -11.68 -4.94 -20.74
C LYS A 203 -10.84 -3.95 -21.55
N LEU A 204 -10.08 -4.46 -22.51
CA LEU A 204 -9.27 -3.62 -23.40
C LEU A 204 -10.15 -2.74 -24.30
N GLN A 205 -9.86 -1.45 -24.33
CA GLN A 205 -10.39 -0.52 -25.34
C GLN A 205 -9.65 -0.69 -26.67
N MET A 206 -10.38 -0.59 -27.77
CA MET A 206 -9.84 -0.71 -29.13
C MET A 206 -9.80 0.65 -29.85
N PRO A 207 -8.71 0.99 -30.57
CA PRO A 207 -7.48 0.20 -30.73
C PRO A 207 -6.63 0.18 -29.46
N SER A 208 -6.06 -0.99 -29.15
CA SER A 208 -5.19 -1.13 -27.97
C SER A 208 -3.89 -0.34 -28.14
N LEU A 209 -3.37 0.16 -27.02
CA LEU A 209 -2.04 0.73 -26.91
C LEU A 209 -0.97 -0.30 -27.30
N ASP A 210 0.06 0.15 -28.03
CA ASP A 210 1.29 -0.62 -28.22
C ASP A 210 2.14 -0.63 -26.94
N THR A 211 3.16 -1.49 -26.88
CA THR A 211 4.01 -1.65 -25.69
C THR A 211 4.70 -0.36 -25.26
N LYS A 212 5.13 0.48 -26.21
CA LYS A 212 5.84 1.74 -25.91
C LYS A 212 4.89 2.80 -25.35
N ALA A 213 3.68 2.89 -25.90
CA ALA A 213 2.63 3.76 -25.42
C ALA A 213 2.13 3.32 -24.04
N LEU A 214 1.99 2.01 -23.82
CA LEU A 214 1.62 1.44 -22.53
C LEU A 214 2.71 1.68 -21.46
N GLN A 215 3.99 1.55 -21.81
CA GLN A 215 5.08 1.88 -20.89
C GLN A 215 5.02 3.36 -20.46
N LYS A 216 4.72 4.27 -21.40
CA LYS A 216 4.50 5.68 -21.07
C LYS A 216 3.26 5.87 -20.17
N ALA A 217 2.18 5.15 -20.44
CA ALA A 217 0.98 5.18 -19.59
C ALA A 217 1.28 4.72 -18.17
N PHE A 218 2.01 3.62 -17.99
CA PHE A 218 2.45 3.13 -16.69
C PHE A 218 3.25 4.19 -15.91
N ARG A 219 4.20 4.86 -16.57
CA ARG A 219 4.95 5.97 -15.93
C ARG A 219 4.04 7.12 -15.50
N ARG A 220 3.04 7.48 -16.32
CA ARG A 220 2.09 8.57 -16.01
C ARG A 220 1.17 8.24 -14.85
N ILE A 221 0.59 7.04 -14.84
CA ILE A 221 -0.28 6.63 -13.74
C ILE A 221 0.50 6.47 -12.45
N HIS A 222 1.74 5.96 -12.52
CA HIS A 222 2.62 5.84 -11.35
C HIS A 222 2.93 7.21 -10.78
N LEU A 223 3.30 8.18 -11.63
CA LEU A 223 3.52 9.57 -11.22
C LEU A 223 2.28 10.18 -10.56
N ALA A 224 1.11 10.05 -11.20
CA ALA A 224 -0.13 10.61 -10.67
C ALA A 224 -0.51 9.98 -9.32
N ALA A 225 -0.36 8.65 -9.19
CA ALA A 225 -0.55 7.95 -7.93
C ALA A 225 0.41 8.45 -6.85
N GLN A 226 1.68 8.66 -7.17
CA GLN A 226 2.68 9.19 -6.23
C GLN A 226 2.38 10.61 -5.75
N ILE A 227 1.80 11.45 -6.61
CA ILE A 227 1.37 12.79 -6.19
C ILE A 227 0.20 12.66 -5.20
N CYS A 228 -0.79 11.82 -5.49
CA CYS A 228 -1.93 11.62 -4.60
C CYS A 228 -1.55 10.94 -3.28
N THR A 229 -0.63 9.98 -3.29
CA THR A 229 -0.18 9.27 -2.07
C THR A 229 0.55 10.19 -1.12
N ARG A 230 1.48 11.01 -1.64
CA ARG A 230 2.19 12.02 -0.84
C ARG A 230 1.23 13.07 -0.30
N TRP A 231 0.21 13.42 -1.07
CA TRP A 231 -0.85 14.32 -0.61
C TRP A 231 -1.62 13.75 0.58
N ALA A 232 -2.14 12.53 0.44
CA ALA A 232 -2.89 11.87 1.50
C ALA A 232 -2.04 11.74 2.80
N GLN A 233 -0.76 11.41 2.65
CA GLN A 233 0.18 11.35 3.78
C GLN A 233 0.38 12.69 4.48
N ALA A 234 0.53 13.79 3.73
CA ALA A 234 0.70 15.13 4.32
C ALA A 234 -0.53 15.61 5.10
N GLU A 235 -1.73 15.16 4.72
CA GLU A 235 -2.98 15.41 5.47
C GLU A 235 -3.17 14.44 6.66
N GLY A 236 -2.26 13.47 6.83
CA GLY A 236 -2.26 12.52 7.95
C GLY A 236 -3.01 11.22 7.69
N ASP A 237 -3.50 10.96 6.47
CA ASP A 237 -4.16 9.69 6.10
C ASP A 237 -3.19 8.78 5.31
N SER A 238 -2.33 8.06 6.04
CA SER A 238 -1.40 7.07 5.44
C SER A 238 -2.13 5.87 4.83
N ARG A 239 -3.38 5.61 5.23
CA ARG A 239 -4.21 4.49 4.77
C ARG A 239 -4.70 4.73 3.35
N GLN A 240 -5.16 5.94 3.03
CA GLN A 240 -5.50 6.31 1.65
C GLN A 240 -4.31 6.18 0.70
N ALA A 241 -3.10 6.52 1.16
CA ALA A 241 -1.89 6.33 0.35
C ALA A 241 -1.63 4.86 -0.02
N LEU A 242 -1.92 3.92 0.89
CA LEU A 242 -1.90 2.49 0.58
C LEU A 242 -2.93 2.14 -0.48
N TRP A 243 -4.19 2.53 -0.30
CA TRP A 243 -5.26 2.23 -1.25
C TRP A 243 -4.96 2.74 -2.66
N ILE A 244 -4.43 3.95 -2.81
CA ILE A 244 -4.05 4.53 -4.09
C ILE A 244 -2.93 3.71 -4.75
N SER A 245 -1.93 3.31 -3.97
CA SER A 245 -0.77 2.54 -4.45
C SER A 245 -1.20 1.14 -4.91
N GLU A 246 -1.98 0.44 -4.09
CA GLU A 246 -2.54 -0.88 -4.41
C GLU A 246 -3.42 -0.82 -5.65
N ARG A 247 -4.38 0.10 -5.72
CA ARG A 247 -5.29 0.24 -6.89
C ARG A 247 -4.50 0.45 -8.17
N THR A 248 -3.50 1.34 -8.14
CA THR A 248 -2.66 1.63 -9.29
C THR A 248 -1.87 0.40 -9.72
N LEU A 249 -1.26 -0.30 -8.77
CA LEU A 249 -0.48 -1.51 -9.01
C LEU A 249 -1.35 -2.67 -9.53
N LEU A 250 -2.50 -2.92 -8.90
CA LEU A 250 -3.45 -3.97 -9.27
C LEU A 250 -3.96 -3.76 -10.70
N TRP A 251 -4.44 -2.56 -11.03
CA TRP A 251 -4.94 -2.28 -12.39
C TRP A 251 -3.83 -2.22 -13.43
N ALA A 252 -2.62 -1.79 -13.09
CA ALA A 252 -1.46 -1.87 -14.00
C ALA A 252 -1.09 -3.33 -14.28
N TRP A 253 -1.11 -4.19 -13.26
CA TRP A 253 -0.87 -5.62 -13.40
C TRP A 253 -1.98 -6.32 -14.18
N HIS A 254 -3.25 -5.98 -13.93
CA HIS A 254 -4.39 -6.42 -14.74
C HIS A 254 -4.16 -6.11 -16.22
N ARG A 255 -3.80 -4.86 -16.53
CA ARG A 255 -3.51 -4.45 -17.90
C ARG A 255 -2.31 -5.19 -18.51
N LEU A 256 -1.32 -5.56 -17.70
CA LEU A 256 -0.19 -6.37 -18.14
C LEU A 256 -0.64 -7.79 -18.53
N GLN A 257 -1.56 -8.41 -17.79
CA GLN A 257 -2.09 -9.74 -18.12
C GLN A 257 -2.85 -9.76 -19.45
N LEU A 258 -3.48 -8.64 -19.83
CA LEU A 258 -4.15 -8.50 -21.13
C LEU A 258 -3.19 -8.23 -22.31
N THR A 259 -1.88 -8.14 -22.06
CA THR A 259 -0.86 -7.92 -23.11
C THR A 259 -0.29 -9.25 -23.60
N ASP A 260 0.17 -9.27 -24.86
CA ASP A 260 0.93 -10.41 -25.43
C ASP A 260 2.02 -10.88 -24.44
N PRO A 261 2.03 -12.16 -24.03
CA PRO A 261 3.05 -12.71 -23.14
C PRO A 261 4.49 -12.37 -23.50
N ASN A 262 4.82 -12.26 -24.79
CA ASN A 262 6.17 -11.95 -25.26
C ASN A 262 6.58 -10.48 -25.01
N GLU A 263 5.61 -9.58 -24.85
CA GLU A 263 5.85 -8.15 -24.61
C GLU A 263 5.88 -7.80 -23.11
N ARG A 264 5.28 -8.64 -22.25
CA ARG A 264 5.18 -8.40 -20.80
C ARG A 264 6.53 -8.13 -20.11
N PRO A 265 7.62 -8.87 -20.39
CA PRO A 265 8.91 -8.64 -19.73
C PRO A 265 9.44 -7.21 -19.91
N LYS A 266 9.10 -6.53 -21.02
CA LYS A 266 9.52 -5.15 -21.29
C LYS A 266 8.88 -4.13 -20.34
N LEU A 267 7.78 -4.51 -19.69
CA LEU A 267 6.99 -3.66 -18.79
C LEU A 267 7.28 -3.94 -17.30
N HIS A 268 7.93 -5.07 -16.97
CA HIS A 268 8.21 -5.49 -15.59
C HIS A 268 8.97 -4.42 -14.79
N ALA A 269 9.94 -3.73 -15.39
CA ALA A 269 10.68 -2.67 -14.70
C ALA A 269 9.78 -1.51 -14.22
N THR A 270 8.69 -1.23 -14.94
CA THR A 270 7.76 -0.17 -14.53
C THR A 270 6.83 -0.65 -13.42
N ILE A 271 6.40 -1.92 -13.46
CA ILE A 271 5.66 -2.56 -12.37
C ILE A 271 6.52 -2.63 -11.10
N ALA A 272 7.80 -2.98 -11.21
CA ALA A 272 8.72 -3.00 -10.07
C ALA A 272 8.84 -1.61 -9.40
N GLY A 273 8.82 -0.53 -10.18
CA GLY A 273 8.75 0.83 -9.64
C GLY A 273 7.46 1.11 -8.85
N MET A 274 6.31 0.64 -9.35
CA MET A 274 5.03 0.75 -8.63
C MET A 274 5.00 -0.12 -7.36
N TRP A 275 5.59 -1.31 -7.42
CA TRP A 275 5.75 -2.20 -6.27
C TRP A 275 6.59 -1.54 -5.17
N HIS A 276 7.73 -0.95 -5.53
CA HIS A 276 8.57 -0.21 -4.59
C HIS A 276 7.81 0.95 -3.93
N SER A 277 7.04 1.72 -4.71
CA SER A 277 6.18 2.76 -4.16
C SER A 277 5.10 2.25 -3.20
N TYR A 278 4.54 1.07 -3.46
CA TYR A 278 3.63 0.41 -2.54
C TYR A 278 4.33 0.00 -1.23
N THR A 279 5.53 -0.57 -1.30
CA THR A 279 6.27 -0.98 -0.09
C THR A 279 6.72 0.23 0.74
N GLU A 280 7.07 1.36 0.11
CA GLU A 280 7.31 2.62 0.83
C GLU A 280 6.05 3.15 1.53
N ALA A 281 4.89 3.11 0.88
CA ALA A 281 3.62 3.51 1.49
C ALA A 281 3.23 2.59 2.64
N ALA A 282 3.47 1.28 2.50
CA ALA A 282 3.25 0.26 3.52
C ALA A 282 4.12 0.49 4.76
N ALA A 283 5.41 0.73 4.59
CA ALA A 283 6.32 1.02 5.69
C ALA A 283 5.85 2.26 6.48
N ARG A 284 5.53 3.36 5.77
CA ARG A 284 5.03 4.59 6.43
C ARG A 284 3.72 4.36 7.18
N TYR A 285 2.77 3.65 6.59
CA TYR A 285 1.52 3.33 7.27
C TYR A 285 1.77 2.52 8.54
N PHE A 286 2.63 1.50 8.47
CA PHE A 286 2.96 0.68 9.64
C PHE A 286 3.64 1.52 10.73
N ASP A 287 4.56 2.41 10.39
CA ASP A 287 5.22 3.30 11.35
C ASP A 287 4.24 4.25 12.05
N VAL A 288 3.24 4.75 11.32
CA VAL A 288 2.18 5.61 11.89
C VAL A 288 1.30 4.85 12.86
N ILE A 289 0.91 3.60 12.54
CA ILE A 289 -0.04 2.85 13.37
C ILE A 289 0.63 2.12 14.54
N ARG A 290 1.92 1.82 14.43
CA ARG A 290 2.71 1.05 15.42
C ARG A 290 2.52 1.51 16.87
N PRO A 291 2.57 2.80 17.22
CA PRO A 291 2.40 3.25 18.61
C PRO A 291 1.02 2.93 19.20
N HIS A 292 0.02 2.68 18.36
CA HIS A 292 -1.37 2.44 18.75
C HIS A 292 -1.69 0.95 18.93
N LEU A 293 -0.83 0.04 18.42
CA LEU A 293 -1.06 -1.42 18.49
C LEU A 293 -0.95 -1.97 19.93
N GLU A 294 -0.15 -1.32 20.77
CA GLU A 294 0.08 -1.72 22.16
C GLU A 294 -0.95 -1.16 23.16
N VAL A 295 -1.77 -0.20 22.71
CA VAL A 295 -2.77 0.44 23.56
C VAL A 295 -4.04 -0.43 23.55
N ARG A 296 -4.50 -0.82 24.75
CA ARG A 296 -5.76 -1.55 24.91
C ARG A 296 -6.91 -0.75 24.28
N ASP A 297 -7.60 -1.36 23.33
CA ASP A 297 -8.68 -0.74 22.56
C ASP A 297 -8.28 0.62 21.93
N GLY A 298 -6.99 0.81 21.63
CA GLY A 298 -6.42 2.05 21.09
C GLY A 298 -6.98 2.45 19.74
N MET A 299 -7.52 1.50 18.97
CA MET A 299 -8.19 1.74 17.68
C MET A 299 -9.64 2.23 17.85
N ALA A 300 -10.17 2.33 19.08
CA ALA A 300 -11.56 2.74 19.29
C ALA A 300 -11.79 4.22 18.99
N GLY A 301 -10.74 5.06 19.04
CA GLY A 301 -10.83 6.50 18.82
C GLY A 301 -11.89 7.13 19.74
N TYR A 302 -12.89 7.80 19.13
CA TYR A 302 -14.07 8.34 19.82
C TYR A 302 -15.33 7.46 19.64
N GLY A 303 -15.19 6.28 19.04
CA GLY A 303 -16.30 5.36 18.78
C GLY A 303 -16.75 4.67 20.06
N SER A 304 -18.02 4.86 20.43
CA SER A 304 -18.67 4.12 21.52
C SER A 304 -19.38 2.84 21.05
N GLU A 305 -19.45 2.61 19.73
CA GLU A 305 -20.24 1.55 19.12
C GLU A 305 -19.38 0.37 18.63
N GLY A 306 -19.70 -0.83 19.10
CA GLY A 306 -18.88 -2.03 18.87
C GLY A 306 -18.87 -2.49 17.42
N ALA A 307 -19.96 -2.26 16.69
CA ALA A 307 -20.07 -2.58 15.27
C ALA A 307 -19.09 -1.76 14.40
N ALA A 308 -19.10 -0.44 14.55
CA ALA A 308 -18.21 0.46 13.81
C ALA A 308 -16.74 0.22 14.17
N PHE A 309 -16.45 -0.05 15.45
CA PHE A 309 -15.12 -0.39 15.90
C PHE A 309 -14.58 -1.68 15.25
N ALA A 310 -15.41 -2.71 15.13
CA ALA A 310 -14.99 -3.96 14.46
C ALA A 310 -14.61 -3.71 12.99
N VAL A 311 -15.35 -2.87 12.26
CA VAL A 311 -15.03 -2.56 10.86
C VAL A 311 -13.64 -1.93 10.73
N VAL A 312 -13.35 -0.91 11.54
CA VAL A 312 -12.03 -0.25 11.57
C VAL A 312 -10.93 -1.22 11.98
N LEU A 313 -11.18 -2.03 13.02
CA LEU A 313 -10.20 -2.98 13.53
C LEU A 313 -9.82 -4.05 12.50
N PHE A 314 -10.81 -4.64 11.82
CA PHE A 314 -10.54 -5.66 10.80
C PHE A 314 -9.89 -5.07 9.54
N GLU A 315 -10.19 -3.81 9.18
CA GLU A 315 -9.46 -3.11 8.13
C GLU A 315 -7.96 -3.01 8.47
N HIS A 316 -7.62 -2.59 9.69
CA HIS A 316 -6.22 -2.50 10.13
C HIS A 316 -5.54 -3.88 10.20
N ILE A 317 -6.23 -4.91 10.70
CA ILE A 317 -5.74 -6.30 10.69
C ILE A 317 -5.38 -6.73 9.26
N GLY A 318 -6.29 -6.50 8.31
CA GLY A 318 -6.09 -6.86 6.91
C GLY A 318 -4.95 -6.10 6.24
N LEU A 319 -4.83 -4.79 6.51
CA LEU A 319 -3.74 -3.96 6.00
C LEU A 319 -2.39 -4.43 6.54
N ILE A 320 -2.26 -4.62 7.86
CA ILE A 320 -1.02 -5.09 8.48
C ILE A 320 -0.65 -6.49 7.97
N ALA A 321 -1.62 -7.39 7.83
CA ALA A 321 -1.40 -8.72 7.27
C ALA A 321 -0.91 -8.67 5.82
N ALA A 322 -1.52 -7.85 4.97
CA ALA A 322 -1.09 -7.69 3.58
C ALA A 322 0.33 -7.11 3.48
N ILE A 323 0.67 -6.14 4.32
CA ILE A 323 2.03 -5.58 4.42
C ILE A 323 3.03 -6.65 4.87
N GLY A 324 2.68 -7.43 5.89
CA GLY A 324 3.49 -8.54 6.39
C GLY A 324 3.75 -9.61 5.33
N LEU A 325 2.71 -9.98 4.56
CA LEU A 325 2.84 -10.91 3.43
C LEU A 325 3.72 -10.33 2.33
N ALA A 326 3.56 -9.04 1.99
CA ALA A 326 4.39 -8.35 1.02
C ALA A 326 5.87 -8.35 1.41
N CYS A 327 6.17 -8.09 2.68
CA CYS A 327 7.54 -8.15 3.20
C CYS A 327 8.08 -9.60 3.20
N ARG A 328 7.28 -10.56 3.67
CA ARG A 328 7.70 -11.98 3.75
C ARG A 328 7.99 -12.60 2.38
N MET A 329 7.24 -12.21 1.36
CA MET A 329 7.34 -12.74 0.00
C MET A 329 8.28 -11.93 -0.90
N GLU A 330 8.99 -10.94 -0.33
CA GLU A 330 9.95 -10.14 -1.08
C GLU A 330 11.17 -11.00 -1.51
N PRO A 331 11.60 -10.93 -2.78
CA PRO A 331 12.80 -11.64 -3.22
C PRO A 331 14.06 -11.14 -2.49
N ALA A 332 14.76 -12.04 -1.81
CA ALA A 332 15.97 -11.71 -1.06
C ALA A 332 17.25 -12.03 -1.86
N ASN A 333 18.12 -11.02 -2.04
CA ASN A 333 19.41 -11.18 -2.72
C ASN A 333 20.57 -11.19 -1.70
N GLY A 334 20.88 -12.38 -1.17
CA GLY A 334 22.00 -12.58 -0.23
C GLY A 334 21.60 -12.54 1.25
N ALA A 335 22.54 -12.90 2.12
CA ALA A 335 22.25 -13.14 3.54
C ALA A 335 21.79 -11.89 4.31
N GLU A 336 22.30 -10.71 3.97
CA GLU A 336 21.94 -9.44 4.61
C GLU A 336 20.49 -9.02 4.29
N ALA A 337 20.07 -9.21 3.03
CA ALA A 337 18.69 -8.97 2.61
C ALA A 337 17.73 -9.91 3.33
N VAL A 338 18.09 -11.20 3.44
CA VAL A 338 17.30 -12.19 4.20
C VAL A 338 17.17 -11.76 5.66
N ALA A 339 18.26 -11.37 6.32
CA ALA A 339 18.22 -10.93 7.72
C ALA A 339 17.34 -9.68 7.93
N THR A 340 17.41 -8.72 7.00
CA THR A 340 16.56 -7.52 7.03
C THR A 340 15.08 -7.89 6.88
N ILE A 341 14.74 -8.74 5.92
CA ILE A 341 13.36 -9.20 5.69
C ILE A 341 12.84 -9.95 6.93
N GLU A 342 13.61 -10.89 7.50
CA GLU A 342 13.20 -11.62 8.70
C GLU A 342 12.98 -10.68 9.90
N SER A 343 13.84 -9.66 10.06
CA SER A 343 13.67 -8.64 11.10
C SER A 343 12.37 -7.84 10.92
N ASN A 344 12.10 -7.38 9.69
CA ASN A 344 10.89 -6.61 9.39
C ASN A 344 9.63 -7.47 9.54
N VAL A 345 9.66 -8.73 9.08
CA VAL A 345 8.58 -9.70 9.24
C VAL A 345 8.27 -9.93 10.73
N ALA A 346 9.31 -10.12 11.55
CA ALA A 346 9.14 -10.30 12.99
C ALA A 346 8.48 -9.08 13.63
N GLU A 347 8.93 -7.88 13.29
CA GLU A 347 8.38 -6.63 13.83
C GLU A 347 6.91 -6.42 13.45
N ILE A 348 6.55 -6.67 12.19
CA ILE A 348 5.17 -6.56 11.71
C ILE A 348 4.28 -7.63 12.37
N ALA A 349 4.78 -8.87 12.50
CA ALA A 349 4.07 -9.96 13.15
C ALA A 349 3.83 -9.68 14.63
N ASP A 350 4.83 -9.19 15.35
CA ASP A 350 4.70 -8.83 16.76
C ASP A 350 3.71 -7.67 16.95
N GLY A 351 3.73 -6.68 16.04
CA GLY A 351 2.72 -5.62 16.01
C GLY A 351 1.30 -6.15 15.79
N LEU A 352 1.10 -7.09 14.87
CA LEU A 352 -0.20 -7.72 14.65
C LEU A 352 -0.66 -8.56 15.85
N CYS A 353 0.25 -9.31 16.48
CA CYS A 353 -0.02 -10.04 17.71
C CYS A 353 -0.43 -9.09 18.85
N ALA A 354 0.26 -7.95 18.99
CA ALA A 354 -0.09 -6.91 19.96
C ALA A 354 -1.49 -6.35 19.69
N LEU A 355 -1.80 -6.02 18.43
CA LEU A 355 -3.13 -5.55 18.03
C LEU A 355 -4.22 -6.53 18.44
N ILE A 356 -4.08 -7.81 18.07
CA ILE A 356 -5.04 -8.88 18.39
C ILE A 356 -5.23 -9.02 19.90
N LYS A 357 -4.12 -9.05 20.65
CA LYS A 357 -4.14 -9.22 22.11
C LYS A 357 -4.79 -8.04 22.84
N ASN A 358 -4.57 -6.82 22.35
CA ASN A 358 -5.03 -5.60 22.99
C ASN A 358 -6.45 -5.19 22.58
N HIS A 359 -7.03 -5.83 21.57
CA HIS A 359 -8.35 -5.53 21.04
C HIS A 359 -9.19 -6.81 20.99
N GLU A 360 -9.95 -7.08 22.05
CA GLU A 360 -10.74 -8.32 22.15
C GLU A 360 -11.78 -8.45 21.03
N ALA A 361 -12.23 -7.34 20.44
CA ALA A 361 -13.16 -7.34 19.30
C ALA A 361 -12.56 -7.99 18.04
N SER A 362 -11.22 -8.15 17.97
CA SER A 362 -10.55 -8.86 16.88
C SER A 362 -10.97 -10.33 16.79
N ALA A 363 -11.49 -10.91 17.88
CA ALA A 363 -12.03 -12.27 17.88
C ALA A 363 -13.55 -12.31 17.59
N SER A 364 -14.16 -11.20 17.19
CA SER A 364 -15.60 -11.10 16.94
C SER A 364 -15.89 -10.41 15.60
N PRO A 365 -15.68 -11.10 14.46
CA PRO A 365 -16.09 -10.60 13.15
C PRO A 365 -17.56 -10.18 13.14
N ARG A 366 -17.88 -9.06 12.47
CA ARG A 366 -19.22 -8.45 12.44
C ARG A 366 -19.81 -8.30 11.05
N LEU A 367 -18.96 -8.19 10.05
CA LEU A 367 -19.30 -8.41 8.65
C LEU A 367 -18.70 -9.77 8.27
N ASP A 368 -19.40 -10.58 7.49
CA ASP A 368 -18.90 -11.90 7.11
C ASP A 368 -17.59 -11.81 6.31
N GLY A 369 -17.44 -10.78 5.49
CA GLY A 369 -16.23 -10.42 4.77
C GLY A 369 -15.03 -10.06 5.65
N HIS A 370 -15.19 -9.79 6.96
CA HIS A 370 -14.06 -9.65 7.89
C HIS A 370 -13.19 -10.93 7.94
N ILE A 371 -13.76 -12.08 7.54
CA ILE A 371 -13.01 -13.33 7.44
C ILE A 371 -11.85 -13.25 6.45
N ILE A 372 -11.92 -12.37 5.45
CA ILE A 372 -10.86 -12.13 4.47
C ILE A 372 -9.62 -11.59 5.20
N ASP A 373 -9.81 -10.54 6.00
CA ASP A 373 -8.74 -9.92 6.78
C ASP A 373 -8.19 -10.90 7.83
N ALA A 374 -9.07 -11.66 8.48
CA ALA A 374 -8.67 -12.69 9.44
C ALA A 374 -7.83 -13.81 8.79
N THR A 375 -8.22 -14.26 7.60
CA THR A 375 -7.50 -15.32 6.89
C THR A 375 -6.13 -14.83 6.42
N LEU A 376 -6.03 -13.60 5.91
CA LEU A 376 -4.74 -12.97 5.59
C LEU A 376 -3.83 -12.90 6.81
N ALA A 377 -4.37 -12.46 7.94
CA ALA A 377 -3.63 -12.38 9.21
C ALA A 377 -3.15 -13.76 9.69
N VAL A 378 -4.01 -14.78 9.65
CA VAL A 378 -3.61 -16.15 10.01
C VAL A 378 -2.51 -16.68 9.09
N ILE A 379 -2.62 -16.50 7.77
CA ILE A 379 -1.59 -16.91 6.81
C ILE A 379 -0.27 -16.20 7.13
N PHE A 380 -0.30 -14.89 7.34
CA PHE A 380 0.90 -14.12 7.68
C PHE A 380 1.56 -14.60 8.98
N LEU A 381 0.78 -14.75 10.06
CA LEU A 381 1.30 -15.19 11.36
C LEU A 381 1.92 -16.59 11.28
N VAL A 382 1.29 -17.51 10.53
CA VAL A 382 1.84 -18.85 10.28
C VAL A 382 3.17 -18.77 9.52
N LEU A 383 3.24 -17.94 8.46
CA LEU A 383 4.47 -17.75 7.68
C LEU A 383 5.58 -17.00 8.44
N ALA A 384 5.22 -16.23 9.46
CA ALA A 384 6.13 -15.54 10.39
C ALA A 384 6.47 -16.38 11.64
N GLY A 385 5.98 -17.62 11.73
CA GLY A 385 6.27 -18.55 12.82
C GLY A 385 5.50 -18.28 14.14
N ARG A 386 4.48 -17.42 14.14
CA ARG A 386 3.60 -17.13 15.29
C ARG A 386 2.40 -18.09 15.34
N HIS A 387 2.69 -19.40 15.31
CA HIS A 387 1.67 -20.45 15.20
C HIS A 387 0.76 -20.51 16.43
N ASP A 388 1.29 -20.33 17.63
CA ASP A 388 0.54 -20.43 18.88
C ASP A 388 -0.42 -19.23 19.05
N GLU A 389 0.02 -18.03 18.66
CA GLU A 389 -0.80 -16.83 18.64
C GLU A 389 -1.94 -16.94 17.63
N ALA A 390 -1.64 -17.40 16.41
CA ALA A 390 -2.66 -17.64 15.39
C ALA A 390 -3.67 -18.69 15.84
N LYS A 391 -3.20 -19.81 16.43
CA LYS A 391 -4.05 -20.86 16.98
C LYS A 391 -4.95 -20.35 18.11
N GLY A 392 -4.40 -19.58 19.05
CA GLY A 392 -5.15 -19.00 20.17
C GLY A 392 -6.24 -18.04 19.69
N TRP A 393 -5.92 -17.22 18.69
CA TRP A 393 -6.89 -16.30 18.10
C TRP A 393 -8.02 -17.01 17.35
N VAL A 394 -7.71 -18.03 16.55
CA VAL A 394 -8.72 -18.86 15.87
C VAL A 394 -9.63 -19.59 16.87
N ALA A 395 -9.07 -20.11 17.97
CA ALA A 395 -9.86 -20.74 19.03
C ALA A 395 -10.88 -19.77 19.64
N GLU A 396 -10.46 -18.55 19.96
CA GLU A 396 -11.37 -17.52 20.51
C GLU A 396 -12.41 -17.08 19.47
N MET A 397 -12.03 -16.89 18.19
CA MET A 397 -12.99 -16.62 17.12
C MET A 397 -14.04 -17.73 16.98
N ALA A 398 -13.63 -19.00 16.97
CA ALA A 398 -14.53 -20.14 16.85
C ALA A 398 -15.54 -20.20 18.01
N LYS A 399 -15.06 -20.02 19.24
CA LYS A 399 -15.90 -19.99 20.44
C LYS A 399 -16.94 -18.87 20.38
N ARG A 400 -16.50 -17.65 20.00
CA ARG A 400 -17.40 -16.50 19.92
C ARG A 400 -18.40 -16.62 18.77
N LEU A 401 -17.97 -17.15 17.63
CA LEU A 401 -18.83 -17.38 16.47
C LEU A 401 -19.96 -18.36 16.80
N ASP A 402 -19.64 -19.50 17.43
CA ASP A 402 -20.64 -20.47 17.90
C ASP A 402 -21.68 -19.80 18.82
N TYR A 403 -21.21 -19.04 19.81
CA TYR A 403 -22.08 -18.32 20.73
C TYR A 403 -22.96 -17.26 20.03
N CYS A 404 -22.39 -16.47 19.11
CA CYS A 404 -23.13 -15.43 18.39
C CYS A 404 -24.25 -16.01 17.51
N PHE A 405 -23.98 -17.12 16.80
CA PHE A 405 -25.02 -17.78 16.02
C PHE A 405 -26.09 -18.44 16.90
N GLN A 406 -25.71 -19.10 18.00
CA GLN A 406 -26.68 -19.70 18.93
C GLN A 406 -27.59 -18.67 19.60
N THR A 407 -27.08 -17.47 19.86
CA THR A 407 -27.84 -16.38 20.49
C THR A 407 -28.53 -15.46 19.50
N GLU A 408 -28.38 -15.73 18.19
CA GLU A 408 -28.90 -14.89 17.10
C GLU A 408 -28.52 -13.41 17.29
N SER A 409 -27.35 -13.16 17.88
CA SER A 409 -26.89 -11.85 18.27
C SER A 409 -25.42 -11.68 17.97
N LYS A 410 -25.07 -10.52 17.44
CA LYS A 410 -23.69 -10.15 17.16
C LYS A 410 -22.93 -11.09 16.22
N PHE A 411 -23.64 -11.82 15.38
CA PHE A 411 -23.05 -12.66 14.34
C PHE A 411 -22.52 -11.80 13.18
N PRO A 412 -21.62 -12.34 12.34
CA PRO A 412 -21.20 -11.69 11.10
C PRO A 412 -22.37 -11.61 10.12
N VAL A 413 -22.78 -10.40 9.71
CA VAL A 413 -23.90 -10.24 8.78
C VAL A 413 -23.47 -10.62 7.35
N SER A 414 -24.32 -11.39 6.67
CA SER A 414 -24.01 -11.97 5.36
C SER A 414 -24.00 -10.99 4.19
N THR A 415 -24.54 -9.79 4.38
CA THR A 415 -24.65 -8.75 3.35
C THR A 415 -23.42 -7.85 3.28
N ASP A 416 -22.52 -7.94 4.26
CA ASP A 416 -21.36 -7.06 4.41
C ASP A 416 -21.69 -5.55 4.39
N SER A 417 -22.93 -5.20 4.74
CA SER A 417 -23.41 -3.82 4.81
C SER A 417 -23.31 -3.28 6.23
N LEU A 418 -22.65 -2.13 6.38
CA LEU A 418 -22.63 -1.40 7.65
C LEU A 418 -24.04 -0.94 8.06
N GLU A 419 -24.90 -0.60 7.08
CA GLU A 419 -26.28 -0.20 7.35
C GLU A 419 -27.10 -1.35 7.94
N ASP A 420 -26.99 -2.55 7.36
CA ASP A 420 -27.66 -3.74 7.87
C ASP A 420 -27.14 -4.14 9.26
N LEU A 421 -25.83 -3.98 9.49
CA LEU A 421 -25.21 -4.21 10.79
C LEU A 421 -25.77 -3.26 11.86
N VAL A 422 -25.93 -1.97 11.53
CA VAL A 422 -26.55 -0.97 12.41
C VAL A 422 -28.03 -1.29 12.63
N GLU A 423 -28.75 -1.69 11.58
CA GLU A 423 -30.16 -2.08 11.68
C GLU A 423 -30.35 -3.26 12.64
N LEU A 424 -29.46 -4.27 12.58
CA LEU A 424 -29.46 -5.41 13.48
C LEU A 424 -29.24 -5.01 14.96
N GLU A 425 -28.33 -4.08 15.24
CA GLU A 425 -28.05 -3.60 16.60
C GLU A 425 -29.21 -2.76 17.18
N VAL A 426 -29.90 -1.98 16.35
CA VAL A 426 -31.04 -1.15 16.77
C VAL A 426 -32.32 -1.97 16.90
N SER A 427 -32.49 -3.01 16.07
CA SER A 427 -33.70 -3.85 15.99
C SER A 427 -33.45 -5.33 16.30
N PRO A 428 -32.83 -5.70 17.44
CA PRO A 428 -32.38 -7.07 17.72
C PRO A 428 -33.52 -8.08 17.96
N LYS A 429 -34.79 -7.63 17.94
CA LYS A 429 -35.98 -8.49 18.11
C LYS A 429 -36.70 -8.77 16.80
N ASP A 430 -36.21 -8.22 15.68
CA ASP A 430 -36.76 -8.53 14.37
C ASP A 430 -36.20 -9.88 13.88
N SER A 431 -37.00 -10.93 14.04
CA SER A 431 -36.63 -12.29 13.64
C SER A 431 -36.46 -12.43 12.13
N LYS A 432 -37.17 -11.64 11.31
CA LYS A 432 -37.06 -11.72 9.84
C LYS A 432 -35.76 -11.07 9.37
N LEU A 433 -35.40 -9.93 9.96
CA LEU A 433 -34.12 -9.28 9.71
C LEU A 433 -32.98 -10.22 10.10
N THR A 434 -33.06 -10.81 11.30
CA THR A 434 -32.05 -11.74 11.81
C THR A 434 -31.88 -12.96 10.90
N GLU A 435 -32.98 -13.63 10.52
CA GLU A 435 -32.94 -14.78 9.62
C GLU A 435 -32.35 -14.43 8.24
N LYS A 436 -32.68 -13.24 7.70
CA LYS A 436 -32.11 -12.74 6.44
C LYS A 436 -30.59 -12.54 6.54
N LEU A 437 -30.14 -11.81 7.56
CA LEU A 437 -28.73 -11.42 7.72
C LEU A 437 -27.83 -12.58 8.20
N MET A 438 -28.41 -13.62 8.78
CA MET A 438 -27.71 -14.82 9.26
C MET A 438 -27.73 -15.97 8.23
N SER A 439 -28.30 -15.77 7.04
CA SER A 439 -28.63 -16.85 6.10
C SER A 439 -27.43 -17.59 5.51
N THR A 440 -26.31 -16.90 5.27
CA THR A 440 -25.09 -17.47 4.66
C THR A 440 -23.86 -17.03 5.44
N SER A 441 -22.82 -17.85 5.49
CA SER A 441 -21.55 -17.46 6.15
C SER A 441 -20.30 -18.14 5.58
N TRP A 442 -19.38 -17.32 5.07
CA TRP A 442 -17.98 -17.64 4.82
C TRP A 442 -17.19 -17.80 6.13
N SER A 443 -17.51 -16.99 7.14
CA SER A 443 -16.87 -17.05 8.46
C SER A 443 -17.01 -18.43 9.09
N LEU A 444 -18.23 -19.01 9.06
CA LEU A 444 -18.50 -20.33 9.63
C LEU A 444 -17.65 -21.42 8.96
N ALA A 445 -17.64 -21.46 7.63
CA ALA A 445 -16.89 -22.47 6.89
C ALA A 445 -15.38 -22.31 7.10
N THR A 446 -14.86 -21.08 6.99
CA THR A 446 -13.43 -20.79 7.09
C THR A 446 -12.91 -21.03 8.51
N ILE A 447 -13.59 -20.55 9.54
CA ILE A 447 -13.16 -20.73 10.94
C ILE A 447 -13.23 -22.20 11.34
N ALA A 448 -14.26 -22.94 10.92
CA ALA A 448 -14.33 -24.38 11.16
C ALA A 448 -13.15 -25.11 10.49
N ALA A 449 -12.84 -24.77 9.24
CA ALA A 449 -11.71 -25.36 8.53
C ALA A 449 -10.35 -25.00 9.17
N LEU A 450 -10.16 -23.76 9.62
CA LEU A 450 -8.97 -23.35 10.39
C LEU A 450 -8.85 -24.10 11.73
N CYS A 451 -9.97 -24.40 12.41
CA CYS A 451 -9.94 -25.25 13.60
C CYS A 451 -9.38 -26.64 13.31
N VAL A 452 -9.73 -27.23 12.16
CA VAL A 452 -9.19 -28.53 11.73
C VAL A 452 -7.68 -28.47 11.50
N ILE A 453 -7.20 -27.41 10.84
CA ILE A 453 -5.78 -27.15 10.55
C ILE A 453 -4.98 -26.99 11.86
N PHE A 454 -5.48 -26.21 12.81
CA PHE A 454 -4.82 -25.97 14.10
C PHE A 454 -5.05 -27.06 15.16
N LYS A 455 -5.72 -28.17 14.79
CA LYS A 455 -6.07 -29.29 15.68
C LYS A 455 -6.87 -28.83 16.91
N LEU A 456 -7.83 -27.93 16.70
CA LEU A 456 -8.78 -27.42 17.70
C LEU A 456 -10.06 -28.25 17.68
N ASP A 457 -9.94 -29.55 17.95
CA ASP A 457 -11.02 -30.53 17.74
C ASP A 457 -12.31 -30.19 18.53
N ASP A 458 -12.19 -29.68 19.77
CA ASP A 458 -13.34 -29.30 20.60
C ASP A 458 -14.10 -28.09 20.04
N HIS A 459 -13.37 -27.09 19.53
CA HIS A 459 -13.95 -25.87 18.94
C HIS A 459 -14.63 -26.20 17.62
N TYR A 460 -13.99 -27.04 16.80
CA TYR A 460 -14.59 -27.56 15.58
C TYR A 460 -15.88 -28.34 15.88
N ALA A 461 -15.85 -29.23 16.88
CA ALA A 461 -17.01 -30.04 17.25
C ALA A 461 -18.18 -29.19 17.77
N ALA A 462 -17.91 -28.07 18.46
CA ALA A 462 -18.94 -27.11 18.82
C ALA A 462 -19.60 -26.50 17.58
N LEU A 463 -18.80 -25.98 16.65
CA LEU A 463 -19.29 -25.38 15.41
C LEU A 463 -20.08 -26.36 14.55
N ALA A 464 -19.60 -27.60 14.41
CA ALA A 464 -20.27 -28.66 13.64
C ALA A 464 -21.61 -29.05 14.26
N ARG A 465 -21.69 -29.20 15.59
CA ARG A 465 -22.97 -29.45 16.29
C ARG A 465 -23.94 -28.29 16.10
N GLY A 466 -23.44 -27.06 16.26
CA GLY A 466 -24.21 -25.84 16.07
C GLY A 466 -24.84 -25.74 14.68
N ALA A 467 -24.04 -26.01 13.63
CA ALA A 467 -24.45 -25.99 12.23
C ALA A 467 -25.47 -27.08 11.84
N THR A 468 -25.59 -28.14 12.66
CA THR A 468 -26.61 -29.19 12.48
C THR A 468 -27.78 -29.08 13.48
N GLY A 469 -27.79 -28.05 14.31
CA GLY A 469 -28.76 -27.90 15.41
C GLY A 469 -29.19 -26.44 15.59
N PRO A 470 -28.68 -25.73 16.61
CA PRO A 470 -29.11 -24.36 16.95
C PRO A 470 -29.18 -23.35 15.81
N TYR A 471 -28.31 -23.46 14.80
CA TYR A 471 -28.26 -22.56 13.65
C TYR A 471 -28.18 -23.33 12.32
N ASP A 472 -28.96 -24.40 12.21
CA ASP A 472 -29.06 -25.28 11.02
C ASP A 472 -29.48 -24.57 9.72
N LYS A 473 -30.10 -23.39 9.84
CA LYS A 473 -30.47 -22.54 8.70
C LYS A 473 -29.30 -21.76 8.10
N VAL A 474 -28.17 -21.66 8.79
CA VAL A 474 -27.00 -20.91 8.31
C VAL A 474 -26.28 -21.74 7.26
N CYS A 475 -26.31 -21.28 6.01
CA CYS A 475 -25.60 -21.91 4.92
C CYS A 475 -24.12 -21.53 4.98
N ALA A 476 -23.28 -22.41 5.53
CA ALA A 476 -21.83 -22.27 5.45
C ALA A 476 -21.38 -22.30 3.97
N GLN A 477 -20.47 -21.44 3.56
CA GLN A 477 -20.03 -21.36 2.16
C GLN A 477 -18.52 -21.17 2.05
N LEU A 478 -17.89 -21.82 1.06
CA LEU A 478 -16.54 -21.47 0.61
C LEU A 478 -16.56 -21.18 -0.87
N TRP A 479 -15.88 -20.11 -1.27
CA TRP A 479 -15.71 -19.75 -2.66
C TRP A 479 -14.30 -20.09 -3.15
N HIS A 480 -14.21 -20.58 -4.38
CA HIS A 480 -12.97 -21.03 -5.01
C HIS A 480 -12.83 -20.42 -6.42
N PRO A 481 -11.70 -19.78 -6.73
CA PRO A 481 -11.43 -19.34 -8.09
C PRO A 481 -11.24 -20.53 -9.04
N THR A 482 -11.77 -20.43 -10.25
CA THR A 482 -11.47 -21.38 -11.33
C THR A 482 -10.17 -21.03 -12.04
N LYS A 483 -9.74 -21.86 -12.99
CA LYS A 483 -8.45 -21.77 -13.68
C LYS A 483 -8.19 -20.41 -14.37
N GLU A 484 -9.23 -19.72 -14.82
CA GLU A 484 -9.17 -18.44 -15.52
C GLU A 484 -9.14 -17.22 -14.59
N TRP A 485 -9.11 -17.41 -13.26
CA TRP A 485 -9.11 -16.33 -12.27
C TRP A 485 -8.13 -15.18 -12.53
N PRO A 486 -6.90 -15.39 -13.06
CA PRO A 486 -5.96 -14.28 -13.24
C PRO A 486 -6.44 -13.20 -14.22
N GLU A 487 -7.44 -13.50 -15.05
CA GLU A 487 -7.98 -12.57 -16.05
C GLU A 487 -8.84 -11.44 -15.44
N SER A 488 -9.37 -11.61 -14.23
CA SER A 488 -10.28 -10.64 -13.59
C SER A 488 -9.88 -10.25 -12.16
N TRP A 489 -9.05 -11.06 -11.50
CA TRP A 489 -8.64 -10.90 -10.10
C TRP A 489 -8.08 -9.53 -9.75
N TYR A 490 -7.28 -8.97 -10.66
CA TYR A 490 -6.57 -7.72 -10.41
C TYR A 490 -7.40 -6.49 -10.78
N PHE A 491 -8.63 -6.68 -11.26
CA PHE A 491 -9.57 -5.59 -11.55
C PHE A 491 -10.69 -5.47 -10.50
N GLY A 492 -11.11 -6.60 -9.92
CA GLY A 492 -12.08 -6.68 -8.83
C GLY A 492 -13.37 -7.46 -9.13
N ASP A 493 -13.56 -7.94 -10.37
CA ASP A 493 -14.80 -8.61 -10.81
C ASP A 493 -14.71 -10.15 -10.79
N ALA A 494 -13.85 -10.73 -9.94
CA ALA A 494 -13.57 -12.16 -9.99
C ALA A 494 -14.60 -13.04 -9.26
N LEU A 495 -15.44 -12.49 -8.37
CA LEU A 495 -16.44 -13.28 -7.64
C LEU A 495 -17.43 -14.02 -8.56
N ASP A 496 -17.75 -13.41 -9.70
CA ASP A 496 -18.59 -13.99 -10.76
C ASP A 496 -17.88 -15.09 -11.58
N GLN A 497 -16.58 -15.28 -11.36
CA GLN A 497 -15.72 -16.21 -12.11
C GLN A 497 -15.14 -17.32 -11.22
N GLY A 498 -15.86 -17.69 -10.16
CA GLY A 498 -15.49 -18.81 -9.28
C GLY A 498 -16.65 -19.74 -9.00
N GLU A 499 -16.35 -20.83 -8.29
CA GLU A 499 -17.31 -21.82 -7.84
C GLU A 499 -17.47 -21.74 -6.32
N ALA A 500 -18.72 -21.76 -5.86
CA ALA A 500 -19.04 -21.77 -4.44
C ALA A 500 -19.48 -23.17 -4.00
N GLU A 501 -18.82 -23.70 -2.99
CA GLU A 501 -19.32 -24.84 -2.23
C GLU A 501 -20.35 -24.35 -1.21
N ALA A 502 -21.64 -24.51 -1.55
CA ALA A 502 -22.77 -24.02 -0.76
C ALA A 502 -23.91 -25.07 -0.75
N PRO A 503 -24.18 -25.78 0.35
CA PRO A 503 -23.55 -25.63 1.67
C PRO A 503 -22.19 -26.33 1.77
N TYR A 504 -21.25 -25.70 2.50
CA TYR A 504 -20.02 -26.32 2.95
C TYR A 504 -20.28 -27.27 4.12
N ALA A 505 -20.16 -28.57 3.89
CA ALA A 505 -20.47 -29.57 4.90
C ALA A 505 -19.39 -29.67 6.00
N LEU A 506 -19.77 -29.36 7.26
CA LEU A 506 -18.95 -29.61 8.45
C LEU A 506 -19.14 -31.07 8.89
N LEU A 507 -18.23 -31.96 8.49
CA LEU A 507 -18.29 -33.39 8.83
C LEU A 507 -18.07 -33.63 10.33
N SER A 508 -18.66 -34.68 10.91
CA SER A 508 -18.57 -34.93 12.36
C SER A 508 -17.15 -35.25 12.87
N SER A 509 -16.23 -35.63 11.98
CA SER A 509 -14.86 -36.04 12.31
C SER A 509 -13.84 -35.07 11.71
N THR A 510 -12.91 -34.57 12.53
CA THR A 510 -11.79 -33.74 12.03
C THR A 510 -10.84 -34.54 11.14
N ALA A 511 -10.76 -35.86 11.29
CA ALA A 511 -9.99 -36.72 10.39
C ALA A 511 -10.59 -36.74 8.97
N ASP A 512 -11.92 -36.83 8.87
CA ASP A 512 -12.62 -36.82 7.59
C ASP A 512 -12.50 -35.45 6.91
N MET A 513 -12.55 -34.37 7.69
CA MET A 513 -12.27 -33.02 7.18
C MET A 513 -10.85 -32.88 6.65
N ARG A 514 -9.83 -33.41 7.36
CA ARG A 514 -8.44 -33.39 6.87
C ARG A 514 -8.30 -34.18 5.57
N LEU A 515 -8.95 -35.34 5.46
CA LEU A 515 -8.95 -36.12 4.22
C LEU A 515 -9.59 -35.35 3.07
N ARG A 516 -10.74 -34.71 3.33
CA ARG A 516 -11.44 -33.86 2.37
C ARG A 516 -10.57 -32.69 1.87
N MET A 517 -9.90 -31.99 2.79
CA MET A 517 -8.99 -30.90 2.43
C MET A 517 -7.83 -31.39 1.53
N LYS A 518 -7.28 -32.58 1.80
CA LYS A 518 -6.26 -33.21 0.96
C LYS A 518 -6.79 -33.52 -0.44
N GLN A 519 -7.96 -34.13 -0.53
CA GLN A 519 -8.62 -34.41 -1.82
C GLN A 519 -8.94 -33.14 -2.62
N PHE A 520 -9.27 -32.04 -1.94
CA PHE A 520 -9.46 -30.74 -2.59
C PHE A 520 -8.14 -30.21 -3.19
N LEU A 521 -7.03 -30.33 -2.46
CA LEU A 521 -5.71 -29.91 -2.97
C LEU A 521 -5.21 -30.74 -4.16
N GLU A 522 -5.77 -31.93 -4.40
CA GLU A 522 -5.44 -32.78 -5.54
C GLU A 522 -6.15 -32.34 -6.85
N GLN A 523 -7.08 -31.38 -6.80
CA GLN A 523 -7.83 -30.86 -7.94
C GLN A 523 -7.09 -29.67 -8.57
N PRO A 524 -6.41 -29.84 -9.74
CA PRO A 524 -5.57 -28.79 -10.32
C PRO A 524 -6.33 -27.55 -10.77
N GLU A 525 -7.63 -27.68 -11.04
CA GLU A 525 -8.53 -26.57 -11.42
C GLU A 525 -8.70 -25.52 -10.32
N PHE A 526 -8.52 -25.91 -9.04
CA PHE A 526 -8.63 -25.03 -7.87
C PHE A 526 -7.27 -24.69 -7.23
N ASP A 527 -6.16 -25.10 -7.86
CA ASP A 527 -4.81 -24.79 -7.37
C ASP A 527 -4.42 -23.34 -7.69
N TRP A 528 -4.90 -22.43 -6.85
CA TRP A 528 -4.63 -21.00 -6.91
C TRP A 528 -3.14 -20.67 -6.76
N VAL A 529 -2.41 -21.44 -5.95
CA VAL A 529 -1.00 -21.19 -5.63
C VAL A 529 -0.09 -21.51 -6.82
N GLU A 530 -0.34 -22.62 -7.53
CA GLU A 530 0.44 -22.99 -8.71
C GLU A 530 0.01 -22.23 -9.98
N SER A 531 -1.26 -21.80 -10.06
CA SER A 531 -1.77 -21.03 -11.21
C SER A 531 -1.41 -19.54 -11.19
N SER A 532 -0.90 -19.01 -10.06
CA SER A 532 -0.55 -17.60 -9.89
C SER A 532 0.47 -17.07 -10.91
N PRO A 533 0.13 -16.00 -11.68
CA PRO A 533 1.09 -15.35 -12.56
C PRO A 533 2.07 -14.43 -11.81
N THR A 534 1.70 -13.86 -10.66
CA THR A 534 2.57 -12.97 -9.88
C THR A 534 3.65 -13.76 -9.16
N ARG A 535 3.35 -14.99 -8.73
CA ARG A 535 4.34 -15.91 -8.13
C ARG A 535 5.50 -16.20 -9.08
N LYS A 536 5.22 -16.39 -10.37
CA LYS A 536 6.23 -16.64 -11.42
C LYS A 536 7.25 -15.52 -11.58
N VAL A 537 6.93 -14.30 -11.15
CA VAL A 537 7.80 -13.13 -11.25
C VAL A 537 8.24 -12.57 -9.90
N GLY A 538 7.98 -13.29 -8.79
CA GLY A 538 8.37 -12.87 -7.45
C GLY A 538 7.53 -11.73 -6.85
N LEU A 539 6.27 -11.58 -7.29
CA LEU A 539 5.32 -10.56 -6.79
C LEU A 539 4.10 -11.20 -6.12
N TRP A 540 4.25 -12.40 -5.55
CA TRP A 540 3.12 -13.24 -5.12
C TRP A 540 2.17 -12.57 -4.13
N ALA A 541 2.70 -11.71 -3.26
CA ALA A 541 1.91 -10.93 -2.31
C ALA A 541 0.82 -10.06 -2.98
N LEU A 542 0.98 -9.68 -4.25
CA LEU A 542 -0.03 -8.93 -4.99
C LEU A 542 -1.37 -9.67 -5.10
N ASP A 543 -1.35 -11.01 -5.12
CA ASP A 543 -2.58 -11.81 -5.17
C ASP A 543 -3.39 -11.67 -3.87
N PHE A 544 -2.69 -11.60 -2.73
CA PHE A 544 -3.28 -11.38 -1.41
C PHE A 544 -3.72 -9.93 -1.22
N VAL A 545 -2.96 -8.97 -1.74
CA VAL A 545 -3.37 -7.55 -1.79
C VAL A 545 -4.68 -7.42 -2.55
N ALA A 546 -4.85 -8.13 -3.67
CA ALA A 546 -6.11 -8.14 -4.42
C ALA A 546 -7.28 -8.70 -3.59
N CYS A 547 -7.08 -9.79 -2.83
CA CYS A 547 -8.10 -10.32 -1.92
C CYS A 547 -8.61 -9.25 -0.96
N ARG A 548 -7.69 -8.55 -0.29
CA ARG A 548 -8.00 -7.50 0.68
C ARG A 548 -8.66 -6.29 0.01
N HIS A 549 -8.10 -5.82 -1.09
CA HIS A 549 -8.49 -4.57 -1.75
C HIS A 549 -9.85 -4.68 -2.44
N PHE A 550 -10.16 -5.84 -3.05
CA PHE A 550 -11.43 -6.08 -3.74
C PHE A 550 -12.42 -6.93 -2.93
N ARG A 551 -12.09 -7.25 -1.66
CA ARG A 551 -12.91 -8.09 -0.78
C ARG A 551 -13.23 -9.46 -1.39
N MET A 552 -12.25 -10.06 -2.07
CA MET A 552 -12.36 -11.44 -2.56
C MET A 552 -11.90 -12.43 -1.48
N PRO A 553 -12.61 -13.55 -1.25
CA PRO A 553 -12.19 -14.60 -0.32
C PRO A 553 -10.78 -15.11 -0.62
N VAL A 554 -9.98 -15.29 0.43
CA VAL A 554 -8.67 -15.92 0.29
C VAL A 554 -8.87 -17.42 -0.04
N PRO A 555 -8.42 -17.92 -1.20
CA PRO A 555 -8.76 -19.26 -1.66
C PRO A 555 -8.29 -20.36 -0.70
N ALA A 556 -9.15 -21.34 -0.45
CA ALA A 556 -8.86 -22.46 0.45
C ALA A 556 -7.59 -23.23 0.08
N SER A 557 -7.27 -23.33 -1.21
CA SER A 557 -6.04 -23.98 -1.69
C SER A 557 -4.75 -23.29 -1.21
N ALA A 558 -4.81 -22.02 -0.78
CA ALA A 558 -3.68 -21.32 -0.18
C ALA A 558 -3.42 -21.79 1.26
N TRP A 559 -4.46 -21.97 2.07
CA TRP A 559 -4.33 -22.20 3.52
C TRP A 559 -4.63 -23.65 3.97
N TYR A 560 -5.34 -24.47 3.19
CA TYR A 560 -5.46 -25.93 3.43
C TYR A 560 -4.10 -26.63 3.48
N ARG A 561 -3.09 -26.09 2.78
CA ARG A 561 -1.72 -26.63 2.76
C ARG A 561 -1.07 -26.65 4.15
N PHE A 562 -1.49 -25.78 5.07
CA PHE A 562 -0.97 -25.76 6.45
C PHE A 562 -1.41 -26.95 7.30
N GLY A 563 -2.47 -27.67 6.90
CA GLY A 563 -2.96 -28.87 7.59
C GLY A 563 -2.17 -30.16 7.28
N ASN A 564 -1.22 -30.13 6.34
CA ASN A 564 -0.45 -31.30 5.93
C ASN A 564 0.80 -31.48 6.80
N GLU A 565 0.93 -32.65 7.44
CA GLU A 565 2.02 -33.00 8.37
C GLU A 565 3.40 -33.26 7.71
N ASN A 566 3.56 -32.93 6.42
CA ASN A 566 4.89 -32.97 5.79
C ASN A 566 5.56 -31.60 5.99
N PRO A 567 6.67 -31.51 6.76
CA PRO A 567 7.48 -30.30 6.84
C PRO A 567 8.37 -30.15 5.60
N VAL A 568 7.82 -30.46 4.42
CA VAL A 568 8.48 -30.33 3.13
C VAL A 568 7.73 -29.24 2.39
N ASP A 569 8.41 -28.11 2.24
CA ASP A 569 7.99 -26.86 1.60
C ASP A 569 7.21 -25.84 2.45
N THR A 570 7.83 -25.42 3.57
CA THR A 570 7.88 -23.99 3.93
C THR A 570 8.60 -23.12 2.86
N ASN A 571 8.94 -23.70 1.70
CA ASN A 571 9.38 -23.05 0.45
C ASN A 571 8.28 -22.27 -0.27
N VAL A 572 7.13 -22.02 0.36
CA VAL A 572 6.12 -21.13 -0.21
C VAL A 572 6.69 -19.71 -0.45
N ALA A 573 7.78 -19.34 0.24
CA ALA A 573 8.52 -18.09 0.07
C ALA A 573 9.88 -18.22 -0.68
N GLN A 574 10.34 -19.41 -1.08
CA GLN A 574 11.73 -19.61 -1.56
C GLN A 574 11.91 -20.05 -3.02
N VAL A 575 10.90 -19.86 -3.88
CA VAL A 575 11.14 -19.96 -5.34
C VAL A 575 11.38 -18.57 -5.91
N SER A 576 12.56 -18.02 -5.61
CA SER A 576 13.11 -16.88 -6.35
C SER A 576 14.49 -17.28 -6.89
N VAL A 577 14.66 -17.08 -8.20
CA VAL A 577 15.88 -17.18 -9.00
C VAL A 577 16.31 -18.60 -9.43
N ALA A 578 15.72 -19.05 -10.53
CA ALA A 578 16.45 -19.84 -11.53
C ALA A 578 16.18 -19.29 -12.93
N ARG A 579 17.06 -18.34 -13.32
CA ARG A 579 17.29 -17.72 -14.64
C ARG A 579 16.39 -16.58 -15.08
#